data_AF-A0A9W8GFA1-F1
#
_entry.id   AF-A0A9W8GFA1-F1
#
_cell.length_a   1.000
_cell.length_b   1.000
_cell.length_c   1.000
_cell.angle_alpha   90.00
_cell.angle_beta   90.00
_cell.angle_gamma   90.00
#
_symmetry.space_group_name_H-M   'P 1'
#
loop_
_entity.id
_entity.type
_entity.pdbx_description
1 polymer ?
#
loop_
_entity_poly.entity_id
_entity_poly.type
_entity_poly.pdbx_seq_one_letter_code
_entity_poly.pdbx_strand_id
1 'polypeptide(L)'
;MSETPTPRTSGSRDTLDYLRCLYRSEYFRKHMSLNLDLHTCIDRWSTYKQQQAVIAHICHCLTEGLDRKRATLCFCDATFNTSTRGHMASSSMRQLVDYLRRDGWRVITVWEFNTSQVCSRCHHELKSGEFPYRLCNVGSSTDGHAFCHKPTNNHSVKRCTRCWTIWNRDFNAALNIAYLGMLQYYQRQRPLHFRKKLSKPPAYVARQMAQAAKRAAAAAFSSETAAPVAPETAETAVTSVALVAPAIDAAPVAPVAPVDGAEAVLSNNKRRLLMHRETRKKRAKARRELRRAEVLSITAFPKDYIQRLAKACPAPDPETERQKAYNRVKKEEEKRADKKEESKKPKIKVKRTADDSATASNESPSKKAKKTAPKK
;
A
#
# COMPACT_ATOMS: atom_id res chain seq x y z
N MET A 1 35.15 49.44 21.07
CA MET A 1 34.00 48.63 20.62
C MET A 1 33.21 49.50 19.66
N SER A 2 33.21 49.17 18.36
CA SER A 2 32.51 49.98 17.35
C SER A 2 31.01 49.71 17.43
N GLU A 3 30.22 50.78 17.52
CA GLU A 3 28.77 50.72 17.57
C GLU A 3 28.23 50.07 16.29
N THR A 4 27.41 49.02 16.43
CA THR A 4 26.71 48.42 15.30
C THR A 4 25.72 49.45 14.74
N PRO A 5 25.84 49.88 13.47
CA PRO A 5 24.96 50.88 12.90
C PRO A 5 23.51 50.37 12.93
N THR A 6 22.58 51.22 13.34
CA THR A 6 21.15 50.88 13.39
C THR A 6 20.38 51.53 12.23
N PRO A 7 19.38 50.84 11.64
CA PRO A 7 18.76 51.23 10.37
C PRO A 7 17.78 52.42 10.44
N ARG A 8 17.71 53.16 11.57
CA ARG A 8 16.66 54.15 11.78
C ARG A 8 16.97 55.58 11.34
N THR A 9 18.21 55.94 10.99
CA THR A 9 18.57 57.34 10.69
C THR A 9 19.69 57.53 9.65
N SER A 10 20.14 56.49 8.95
CA SER A 10 21.39 56.56 8.19
C SER A 10 21.19 56.68 6.67
N GLY A 11 22.17 57.27 5.99
CA GLY A 11 22.13 57.46 4.53
C GLY A 11 22.10 56.13 3.78
N SER A 12 21.77 56.17 2.48
CA SER A 12 21.70 54.96 1.64
C SER A 12 23.00 54.14 1.66
N ARG A 13 24.15 54.80 1.82
CA ARG A 13 25.47 54.17 1.95
C ARG A 13 25.63 53.38 3.24
N ASP A 14 25.21 53.95 4.37
CA ASP A 14 25.29 53.31 5.68
C ASP A 14 24.31 52.14 5.81
N THR A 15 23.15 52.25 5.15
CA THR A 15 22.20 51.14 5.03
C THR A 15 22.82 49.98 4.25
N LEU A 16 23.54 50.25 3.16
CA LEU A 16 24.24 49.21 2.40
C LEU A 16 25.39 48.57 3.18
N ASP A 17 26.16 49.34 3.94
CA ASP A 17 27.24 48.79 4.77
C ASP A 17 26.71 48.01 5.98
N TYR A 18 25.59 48.43 6.57
CA TYR A 18 24.84 47.65 7.55
C TYR A 18 24.36 46.31 6.97
N LEU A 19 23.71 46.34 5.79
CA LEU A 19 23.29 45.12 5.12
C LEU A 19 24.49 44.21 4.79
N ARG A 20 25.60 44.74 4.29
CA ARG A 20 26.82 43.97 4.04
C ARG A 20 27.35 43.31 5.31
N CYS A 21 27.38 44.04 6.43
CA CYS A 21 27.79 43.49 7.73
C CYS A 21 26.84 42.37 8.18
N LEU A 22 25.53 42.60 8.04
CA LEU A 22 24.49 41.65 8.38
C LEU A 22 24.62 40.37 7.54
N TYR A 23 24.73 40.47 6.22
CA TYR A 23 24.92 39.35 5.29
C TYR A 23 26.27 38.62 5.45
N ARG A 24 27.32 39.31 5.92
CA ARG A 24 28.63 38.70 6.23
C ARG A 24 28.68 38.06 7.63
N SER A 25 27.77 38.41 8.52
CA SER A 25 27.75 37.84 9.86
C SER A 25 27.36 36.37 9.83
N GLU A 26 28.10 35.53 10.56
CA GLU A 26 27.73 34.14 10.82
C GLU A 26 26.35 34.04 11.50
N TYR A 27 25.95 35.06 12.25
CA TYR A 27 24.63 35.19 12.85
C TYR A 27 23.49 35.20 11.83
N PHE A 28 23.62 35.96 10.74
CA PHE A 28 22.61 35.98 9.69
C PHE A 28 22.52 34.66 8.94
N ARG A 29 23.66 34.03 8.63
CA ARG A 29 23.68 32.68 8.02
C ARG A 29 22.98 31.65 8.91
N LYS A 30 23.28 31.65 10.21
CA LYS A 30 22.64 30.78 11.19
C LYS A 30 21.13 31.03 11.29
N HIS A 31 20.72 32.29 11.31
CA HIS A 31 19.30 32.68 11.33
C HIS A 31 18.56 32.26 10.05
N MET A 32 19.17 32.45 8.87
CA MET A 32 18.61 31.98 7.60
C MET A 32 18.52 30.45 7.52
N SER A 33 19.55 29.72 8.00
CA SER A 33 19.52 28.26 8.09
C SER A 33 18.37 27.78 8.98
N LEU A 34 18.21 28.35 10.18
CA LEU A 34 17.12 28.01 11.09
C LEU A 34 15.75 28.27 10.48
N ASN A 35 15.57 29.41 9.80
CA ASN A 35 14.32 29.71 9.10
C ASN A 35 14.05 28.74 7.94
N LEU A 36 15.06 28.39 7.14
CA LEU A 36 14.93 27.38 6.10
C LEU A 36 14.59 26.00 6.67
N ASP A 37 15.20 25.61 7.79
CA ASP A 37 14.89 24.36 8.49
C ASP A 37 13.45 24.36 9.04
N LEU A 38 13.01 25.48 9.63
CA LEU A 38 11.62 25.67 10.09
C LEU A 38 10.63 25.63 8.91
N HIS A 39 10.90 26.34 7.82
CA HIS A 39 10.06 26.34 6.63
C HIS A 39 9.98 24.95 5.99
N THR A 40 11.13 24.27 5.81
CA THR A 40 11.14 22.91 5.29
C THR A 40 10.43 21.93 6.22
N CYS A 41 10.49 22.12 7.54
CA CYS A 41 9.72 21.35 8.51
C CYS A 41 8.20 21.58 8.35
N ILE A 42 7.77 22.84 8.27
CA ILE A 42 6.36 23.23 8.05
C ILE A 42 5.85 22.65 6.73
N ASP A 43 6.62 22.77 5.65
CA ASP A 43 6.26 22.27 4.33
C ASP A 43 6.19 20.73 4.30
N ARG A 44 7.12 20.04 4.97
CA ARG A 44 7.07 18.58 5.16
C ARG A 44 5.82 18.16 5.92
N TRP A 45 5.47 18.88 6.99
CA TRP A 45 4.27 18.60 7.77
C TRP A 45 2.98 18.86 6.97
N SER A 46 2.93 19.96 6.23
CA SER A 46 1.81 20.28 5.33
C SER A 46 1.63 19.20 4.25
N THR A 47 2.73 18.80 3.62
CA THR A 47 2.76 17.72 2.62
C THR A 47 2.30 16.40 3.22
N TYR A 48 2.78 16.05 4.42
CA TYR A 48 2.33 14.86 5.14
C TYR A 48 0.82 14.89 5.41
N LYS A 49 0.28 16.00 5.92
CA LYS A 49 -1.17 16.16 6.15
C LYS A 49 -1.98 15.96 4.86
N GLN A 50 -1.53 16.57 3.75
CA GLN A 50 -2.17 16.40 2.45
C GLN A 50 -2.12 14.94 1.97
N GLN A 51 -0.98 14.26 2.12
CA GLN A 51 -0.85 12.84 1.79
C GLN A 51 -1.80 11.97 2.63
N GLN A 52 -1.87 12.20 3.94
CA GLN A 52 -2.81 11.47 4.81
C GLN A 52 -4.27 11.72 4.44
N ALA A 53 -4.65 12.97 4.11
CA ALA A 53 -5.99 13.30 3.66
C ALA A 53 -6.35 12.61 2.34
N VAL A 54 -5.40 12.54 1.39
CA VAL A 54 -5.59 11.82 0.13
C VAL A 54 -5.72 10.31 0.35
N ILE A 55 -4.89 9.71 1.21
CA ILE A 55 -4.99 8.29 1.55
C ILE A 55 -6.35 7.99 2.18
N ALA A 56 -6.79 8.78 3.15
CA ALA A 56 -8.09 8.63 3.79
C ALA A 56 -9.25 8.74 2.77
N HIS A 57 -9.17 9.71 1.85
CA HIS A 57 -10.15 9.86 0.79
C HIS A 57 -10.21 8.66 -0.15
N ILE A 58 -9.05 8.13 -0.57
CA ILE A 58 -8.97 6.93 -1.42
C ILE A 58 -9.54 5.72 -0.68
N CYS A 59 -9.17 5.52 0.59
CA CYS A 59 -9.75 4.46 1.43
C CYS A 59 -11.27 4.55 1.46
N HIS A 60 -11.80 5.74 1.73
CA HIS A 60 -13.25 5.96 1.76
C HIS A 60 -13.89 5.60 0.41
N CYS A 61 -13.37 6.09 -0.71
CA CYS A 61 -13.90 5.77 -2.04
C CYS A 61 -13.83 4.27 -2.38
N LEU A 62 -12.81 3.55 -1.91
CA LEU A 62 -12.68 2.10 -2.13
C LEU A 62 -13.65 1.27 -1.28
N THR A 63 -14.12 1.83 -0.17
CA THR A 63 -14.83 1.10 0.88
C THR A 63 -16.28 1.54 1.06
N GLU A 64 -16.66 2.68 0.47
CA GLU A 64 -18.01 3.22 0.50
C GLU A 64 -19.02 2.20 -0.02
N GLY A 65 -20.04 1.90 0.80
CA GLY A 65 -21.09 0.92 0.48
C GLY A 65 -20.68 -0.55 0.61
N LEU A 66 -19.45 -0.85 1.05
CA LEU A 66 -19.00 -2.23 1.27
C LEU A 66 -19.07 -2.61 2.75
N ASP A 67 -19.56 -3.82 3.03
CA ASP A 67 -19.52 -4.40 4.37
C ASP A 67 -18.12 -4.97 4.67
N ARG A 68 -17.46 -4.43 5.70
CA ARG A 68 -16.13 -4.83 6.19
C ARG A 68 -16.01 -6.34 6.45
N LYS A 69 -17.08 -6.99 6.92
CA LYS A 69 -17.07 -8.43 7.25
C LYS A 69 -17.14 -9.32 6.01
N ARG A 70 -17.74 -8.81 4.93
CA ARG A 70 -18.02 -9.57 3.70
C ARG A 70 -17.04 -9.25 2.58
N ALA A 71 -16.49 -8.05 2.56
CA ALA A 71 -15.57 -7.59 1.53
C ALA A 71 -14.12 -7.91 1.90
N THR A 72 -13.34 -8.32 0.88
CA THR A 72 -11.90 -8.52 0.99
C THR A 72 -11.23 -7.70 -0.10
N LEU A 73 -10.28 -6.85 0.28
CA LEU A 73 -9.58 -5.97 -0.66
C LEU A 73 -8.30 -6.67 -1.14
N CYS A 74 -8.12 -6.74 -2.45
CA CYS A 74 -6.95 -7.36 -3.07
C CYS A 74 -6.06 -6.28 -3.69
N PHE A 75 -4.83 -6.14 -3.17
CA PHE A 75 -3.86 -5.15 -3.64
C PHE A 75 -2.68 -5.81 -4.32
N CYS A 76 -2.11 -5.11 -5.28
CA CYS A 76 -0.89 -5.54 -5.93
C CYS A 76 0.33 -5.30 -5.03
N ASP A 77 1.16 -6.33 -4.85
CA ASP A 77 2.50 -6.18 -4.29
C ASP A 77 3.49 -5.87 -5.43
N ALA A 78 3.57 -4.59 -5.77
CA ALA A 78 4.43 -4.05 -6.80
C ALA A 78 5.87 -3.89 -6.28
N THR A 79 6.48 -5.00 -5.88
CA THR A 79 7.90 -5.06 -5.52
C THR A 79 8.75 -5.05 -6.79
N PHE A 80 8.90 -3.86 -7.38
CA PHE A 80 9.89 -3.66 -8.43
C PHE A 80 11.29 -3.70 -7.84
N ASN A 81 12.24 -4.28 -8.59
CA ASN A 81 13.64 -4.22 -8.19
C ASN A 81 14.05 -2.75 -8.09
N THR A 82 14.70 -2.39 -6.98
CA THR A 82 15.19 -1.02 -6.71
C THR A 82 16.16 -0.50 -7.78
N SER A 83 16.74 -1.39 -8.59
CA SER A 83 17.63 -1.06 -9.70
C SER A 83 16.90 -0.49 -10.93
N THR A 84 15.58 -0.55 -11.01
CA THR A 84 14.82 0.01 -12.13
C THR A 84 14.57 1.51 -11.89
N ARG A 85 15.32 2.36 -12.61
CA ARG A 85 15.24 3.83 -12.52
C ARG A 85 13.78 4.29 -12.74
N GLY A 86 13.18 4.98 -11.76
CA GLY A 86 11.79 5.44 -11.80
C GLY A 86 10.73 4.52 -11.17
N HIS A 87 11.13 3.38 -10.59
CA HIS A 87 10.20 2.42 -9.97
C HIS A 87 10.47 2.20 -8.48
N MET A 88 10.72 3.27 -7.70
CA MET A 88 10.57 3.13 -6.25
C MET A 88 9.09 2.85 -5.98
N ALA A 89 8.79 1.64 -5.48
CA ALA A 89 7.44 1.31 -5.03
C ALA A 89 6.99 2.42 -4.09
N SER A 90 5.96 3.17 -4.50
CA SER A 90 5.53 4.35 -3.76
C SER A 90 5.22 3.95 -2.32
N SER A 91 5.87 4.59 -1.35
CA SER A 91 5.62 4.37 0.08
C SER A 91 4.13 4.49 0.42
N SER A 92 3.39 5.27 -0.39
CA SER A 92 1.94 5.44 -0.31
C SER A 92 1.13 4.15 -0.44
N MET A 93 1.52 3.17 -1.26
CA MET A 93 0.73 1.93 -1.37
C MET A 93 0.82 1.10 -0.09
N ARG A 94 2.00 1.03 0.53
CA ARG A 94 2.19 0.38 1.82
C ARG A 94 1.42 1.12 2.92
N GLN A 95 1.50 2.45 2.94
CA GLN A 95 0.73 3.27 3.90
C GLN A 95 -0.78 3.06 3.74
N LEU A 96 -1.29 2.99 2.50
CA LEU A 96 -2.69 2.72 2.19
C LEU A 96 -3.13 1.35 2.73
N VAL A 97 -2.35 0.30 2.43
CA VAL A 97 -2.62 -1.06 2.92
C VAL A 97 -2.59 -1.12 4.45
N ASP A 98 -1.62 -0.47 5.08
CA ASP A 98 -1.49 -0.43 6.54
C ASP A 98 -2.63 0.38 7.19
N TYR A 99 -3.12 1.43 6.53
CA TYR A 99 -4.29 2.20 6.95
C TYR A 99 -5.55 1.34 6.89
N LEU A 100 -5.81 0.67 5.76
CA LEU A 100 -6.97 -0.22 5.59
C LEU A 100 -6.98 -1.35 6.62
N ARG A 101 -5.81 -1.95 6.90
CA ARG A 101 -5.68 -2.98 7.94
C ARG A 101 -5.97 -2.43 9.33
N ARG A 102 -5.51 -1.21 9.65
CA ARG A 102 -5.82 -0.53 10.93
C ARG A 102 -7.30 -0.23 11.08
N ASP A 103 -7.99 0.09 9.98
CA ASP A 103 -9.45 0.27 9.95
C ASP A 103 -10.21 -1.09 9.93
N GLY A 104 -9.53 -2.21 10.11
CA GLY A 104 -10.14 -3.53 10.26
C GLY A 104 -10.51 -4.23 8.94
N TRP A 105 -10.07 -3.72 7.78
CA TRP A 105 -10.30 -4.37 6.50
C TRP A 105 -9.42 -5.61 6.33
N ARG A 106 -10.00 -6.66 5.74
CA ARG A 106 -9.22 -7.81 5.27
C ARG A 106 -8.53 -7.44 3.96
N VAL A 107 -7.21 -7.27 4.01
CA VAL A 107 -6.39 -6.91 2.85
C VAL A 107 -5.44 -8.03 2.45
N ILE A 108 -5.60 -8.54 1.23
CA ILE A 108 -4.72 -9.55 0.62
C ILE A 108 -3.76 -8.86 -0.35
N THR A 109 -2.46 -9.02 -0.12
CA THR A 109 -1.42 -8.58 -1.05
C THR A 109 -1.10 -9.70 -2.04
N VAL A 110 -1.37 -9.44 -3.31
CA VAL A 110 -1.23 -10.36 -4.43
C VAL A 110 -0.01 -9.95 -5.25
N TRP A 111 0.84 -10.91 -5.57
CA TRP A 111 2.01 -10.64 -6.41
C TRP A 111 1.63 -10.40 -7.88
N GLU A 112 2.21 -9.38 -8.50
CA GLU A 112 1.82 -8.85 -9.82
C GLU A 112 2.21 -9.71 -11.03
N PHE A 113 3.01 -10.75 -10.85
CA PHE A 113 3.68 -11.36 -12.00
C PHE A 113 2.71 -11.75 -13.14
N ASN A 114 2.96 -11.18 -14.33
CA ASN A 114 2.18 -11.32 -15.57
C ASN A 114 0.71 -10.83 -15.54
N THR A 115 0.25 -10.14 -14.49
CA THR A 115 -1.16 -9.67 -14.42
C THR A 115 -1.53 -8.71 -15.55
N SER A 116 -0.58 -7.89 -16.03
CA SER A 116 -0.80 -6.97 -17.16
C SER A 116 -0.49 -7.57 -18.54
N GLN A 117 -0.04 -8.82 -18.62
CA GLN A 117 0.35 -9.48 -19.87
C GLN A 117 -0.60 -10.61 -20.28
N VAL A 118 -1.47 -11.06 -19.36
CA VAL A 118 -2.43 -12.13 -19.57
C VAL A 118 -3.84 -11.54 -19.69
N CYS A 119 -4.62 -11.98 -20.67
CA CYS A 119 -6.00 -11.52 -20.85
C CYS A 119 -6.92 -12.03 -19.73
N SER A 120 -7.60 -11.11 -19.03
CA SER A 120 -8.55 -11.43 -17.95
C SER A 120 -9.75 -12.25 -18.44
N ARG A 121 -10.15 -12.10 -19.70
CA ARG A 121 -11.26 -12.89 -20.28
C ARG A 121 -10.87 -14.32 -20.64
N CYS A 122 -9.67 -14.53 -21.21
CA CYS A 122 -9.29 -15.82 -21.79
C CYS A 122 -8.58 -16.76 -20.81
N HIS A 123 -8.00 -16.24 -19.72
CA HIS A 123 -7.14 -17.07 -18.87
C HIS A 123 -7.87 -18.17 -18.11
N HIS A 124 -9.20 -18.05 -17.96
CA HIS A 124 -10.06 -19.07 -17.35
C HIS A 124 -10.27 -20.29 -18.25
N GLU A 125 -10.11 -20.15 -19.56
CA GLU A 125 -10.39 -21.20 -20.54
C GLU A 125 -9.16 -22.04 -20.89
N LEU A 126 -7.99 -21.69 -20.35
CA LEU A 126 -6.75 -22.41 -20.58
C LEU A 126 -6.78 -23.75 -19.84
N LYS A 127 -6.59 -24.84 -20.58
CA LYS A 127 -6.31 -26.14 -19.98
C LYS A 127 -4.94 -26.08 -19.28
N SER A 128 -4.79 -26.86 -18.21
CA SER A 128 -3.53 -26.98 -17.47
C SER A 128 -2.37 -27.34 -18.40
N GLY A 129 -1.47 -26.39 -18.68
CA GLY A 129 -0.30 -26.60 -19.55
C GLY A 129 -0.27 -25.73 -20.80
N GLU A 130 -1.39 -25.14 -21.21
CA GLU A 130 -1.39 -24.21 -22.34
C GLU A 130 -0.78 -22.85 -21.96
N PHE A 131 0.01 -22.28 -22.88
CA PHE A 131 0.57 -20.95 -22.67
C PHE A 131 -0.54 -19.90 -22.72
N PRO A 132 -0.51 -18.92 -21.81
CA PRO A 132 -1.55 -17.90 -21.75
C PRO A 132 -1.52 -17.04 -23.01
N TYR A 133 -2.71 -16.66 -23.48
CA TYR A 133 -2.86 -15.66 -24.54
C TYR A 133 -2.26 -14.35 -24.06
N ARG A 134 -1.15 -13.98 -24.68
CA ARG A 134 -0.43 -12.75 -24.37
C ARG A 134 -1.17 -11.56 -24.92
N LEU A 135 -1.11 -10.49 -24.15
CA LEU A 135 -1.54 -9.17 -24.57
C LEU A 135 -0.44 -8.51 -25.41
N CYS A 136 -0.77 -8.15 -26.66
CA CYS A 136 0.09 -7.36 -27.54
C CYS A 136 -0.21 -5.87 -27.39
N ASN A 137 0.76 -5.00 -27.72
CA ASN A 137 0.48 -3.56 -27.83
C ASN A 137 -0.37 -3.35 -29.08
N VAL A 138 -1.40 -2.50 -28.98
CA VAL A 138 -2.18 -2.10 -30.15
C VAL A 138 -1.25 -1.36 -31.13
N GLY A 139 -1.17 -1.82 -32.38
CA GLY A 139 -0.28 -1.25 -33.40
C GLY A 139 1.14 -1.82 -33.40
N SER A 140 1.39 -2.92 -32.67
CA SER A 140 2.64 -3.67 -32.78
C SER A 140 2.71 -4.39 -34.14
N SER A 141 3.85 -4.31 -34.84
CA SER A 141 4.05 -4.99 -36.14
C SER A 141 3.92 -6.52 -36.07
N THR A 142 4.02 -7.10 -34.87
CA THR A 142 3.81 -8.54 -34.62
C THR A 142 2.37 -8.99 -34.82
N ASP A 143 1.44 -8.06 -35.03
CA ASP A 143 0.01 -8.35 -35.17
C ASP A 143 -0.37 -9.00 -36.51
N GLY A 144 0.59 -9.29 -37.41
CA GLY A 144 0.32 -9.90 -38.73
C GLY A 144 -0.47 -9.00 -39.69
N HIS A 145 -1.12 -7.96 -39.17
CA HIS A 145 -1.76 -6.90 -39.91
C HIS A 145 -0.74 -5.79 -40.15
N ALA A 146 0.02 -5.94 -41.25
CA ALA A 146 1.05 -5.03 -41.71
C ALA A 146 0.55 -3.62 -42.13
N PHE A 147 -0.73 -3.32 -41.89
CA PHE A 147 -1.37 -2.07 -42.28
C PHE A 147 -1.63 -1.23 -41.03
N CYS A 148 -0.61 -0.55 -40.51
CA CYS A 148 -0.74 0.81 -39.99
C CYS A 148 0.59 1.33 -39.42
N HIS A 149 0.90 2.55 -39.83
CA HIS A 149 2.08 3.36 -39.56
C HIS A 149 2.58 3.34 -38.10
N LYS A 150 3.92 3.38 -37.96
CA LYS A 150 4.75 3.57 -36.76
C LYS A 150 4.12 3.10 -35.44
N PRO A 151 4.60 2.00 -34.82
CA PRO A 151 4.10 1.53 -33.53
C PRO A 151 4.21 2.67 -32.52
N THR A 152 3.10 3.34 -32.25
CA THR A 152 2.99 4.17 -31.06
C THR A 152 3.03 3.16 -29.93
N ASN A 153 4.11 3.16 -29.15
CA ASN A 153 4.30 2.29 -28.00
C ASN A 153 3.31 2.69 -26.91
N ASN A 154 2.02 2.55 -27.19
CA ASN A 154 0.96 2.88 -26.26
C ASN A 154 0.85 1.74 -25.25
N HIS A 155 1.69 1.82 -24.21
CA HIS A 155 1.74 0.84 -23.14
C HIS A 155 0.46 0.79 -22.30
N SER A 156 -0.44 1.78 -22.43
CA SER A 156 -1.68 1.87 -21.66
C SER A 156 -2.79 0.97 -22.21
N VAL A 157 -2.73 0.60 -23.50
CA VAL A 157 -3.77 -0.20 -24.16
C VAL A 157 -3.15 -1.45 -24.78
N LYS A 158 -3.82 -2.58 -24.58
CA LYS A 158 -3.36 -3.90 -24.98
C LYS A 158 -4.45 -4.66 -25.71
N ARG A 159 -4.11 -5.46 -26.71
CA ARG A 159 -5.04 -6.33 -27.41
C ARG A 159 -4.75 -7.80 -27.10
N CYS A 160 -5.80 -8.58 -26.84
CA CYS A 160 -5.65 -10.03 -26.70
C CYS A 160 -5.55 -10.69 -28.08
N THR A 161 -4.57 -11.57 -28.26
CA THR A 161 -4.36 -12.30 -29.53
C THR A 161 -5.41 -13.40 -29.79
N ARG A 162 -6.24 -13.76 -28.81
CA ARG A 162 -7.29 -14.79 -28.97
C ARG A 162 -8.67 -14.18 -29.17
N CYS A 163 -9.15 -13.42 -28.19
CA CYS A 163 -10.50 -12.87 -28.21
C CYS A 163 -10.58 -11.47 -28.81
N TRP A 164 -9.45 -10.94 -29.30
CA TRP A 164 -9.32 -9.60 -29.92
C TRP A 164 -9.80 -8.43 -29.05
N THR A 165 -10.11 -8.68 -27.78
CA THR A 165 -10.56 -7.66 -26.84
C THR A 165 -9.41 -6.70 -26.57
N ILE A 166 -9.72 -5.41 -26.71
CA ILE A 166 -8.83 -4.31 -26.37
C ILE A 166 -9.06 -3.94 -24.91
N TRP A 167 -7.99 -3.96 -24.13
CA TRP A 167 -7.98 -3.71 -22.70
C TRP A 167 -7.21 -2.45 -22.40
N ASN A 168 -7.74 -1.63 -21.49
CA ASN A 168 -6.88 -0.80 -20.65
C ASN A 168 -5.98 -1.75 -19.83
N ARG A 169 -4.67 -1.56 -19.89
CA ARG A 169 -3.67 -2.43 -19.26
C ARG A 169 -3.89 -2.56 -17.76
N ASP A 170 -4.15 -1.45 -17.09
CA ASP A 170 -4.31 -1.40 -15.63
C ASP A 170 -5.64 -2.01 -15.20
N PHE A 171 -6.71 -1.79 -15.99
CA PHE A 171 -7.99 -2.44 -15.76
C PHE A 171 -7.90 -3.97 -15.88
N ASN A 172 -7.26 -4.48 -16.95
CA ASN A 172 -7.02 -5.91 -17.10
C ASN A 172 -6.16 -6.48 -15.95
N ALA A 173 -5.12 -5.76 -15.55
CA ALA A 173 -4.29 -6.17 -14.42
C ALA A 173 -5.10 -6.24 -13.12
N ALA A 174 -5.96 -5.26 -12.85
CA ALA A 174 -6.84 -5.24 -11.68
C ALA A 174 -7.79 -6.44 -11.65
N LEU A 175 -8.39 -6.80 -12.80
CA LEU A 175 -9.24 -8.00 -12.92
C LEU A 175 -8.47 -9.28 -12.59
N ASN A 176 -7.23 -9.41 -13.09
CA ASN A 176 -6.39 -10.56 -12.80
C ASN A 176 -5.93 -10.59 -11.33
N ILE A 177 -5.64 -9.44 -10.73
CA ILE A 177 -5.29 -9.33 -9.30
C ILE A 177 -6.48 -9.75 -8.43
N ALA A 178 -7.70 -9.32 -8.75
CA ALA A 178 -8.90 -9.74 -8.03
C ALA A 178 -9.09 -11.27 -8.11
N TYR A 179 -8.94 -11.85 -9.30
CA TYR A 179 -8.98 -13.30 -9.47
C TYR A 179 -7.93 -14.04 -8.64
N LEU A 180 -6.68 -13.60 -8.71
CA LEU A 180 -5.59 -14.18 -7.94
C LEU A 180 -5.77 -14.02 -6.42
N GLY A 181 -6.34 -12.90 -5.99
CA GLY A 181 -6.70 -12.64 -4.61
C GLY A 181 -7.78 -13.60 -4.11
N MET A 182 -8.79 -13.90 -4.91
CA MET A 182 -9.78 -14.94 -4.59
C MET A 182 -9.14 -16.32 -4.49
N LEU A 183 -8.26 -16.70 -5.41
CA LEU A 183 -7.55 -17.98 -5.30
C LEU A 183 -6.74 -18.07 -4.00
N GLN A 184 -6.03 -16.99 -3.65
CA GLN A 184 -5.27 -16.93 -2.39
C GLN A 184 -6.18 -17.00 -1.17
N TYR A 185 -7.35 -16.34 -1.21
CA TYR A 185 -8.35 -16.39 -0.16
C TYR A 185 -8.86 -17.82 0.08
N TYR A 186 -9.17 -18.55 -0.99
CA TYR A 186 -9.60 -19.95 -0.94
C TYR A 186 -8.45 -20.96 -0.88
N GLN A 187 -7.21 -20.51 -0.65
CA GLN A 187 -6.01 -21.37 -0.57
C GLN A 187 -5.80 -22.25 -1.80
N ARG A 188 -6.29 -21.82 -2.96
CA ARG A 188 -6.10 -22.50 -4.24
C ARG A 188 -4.74 -22.16 -4.83
N GLN A 189 -4.21 -23.09 -5.62
CA GLN A 189 -2.94 -22.86 -6.28
C GLN A 189 -3.06 -21.78 -7.36
N ARG A 190 -2.07 -20.88 -7.42
CA ARG A 190 -1.94 -19.87 -8.47
C ARG A 190 -1.79 -20.52 -9.85
N PRO A 191 -2.43 -20.05 -10.94
CA PRO A 191 -2.26 -20.66 -12.26
C PRO A 191 -0.83 -20.51 -12.79
N LEU A 192 -0.38 -21.48 -13.59
CA LEU A 192 1.00 -21.55 -14.11
C LEU A 192 1.43 -20.27 -14.83
N HIS A 193 0.54 -19.64 -15.60
CA HIS A 193 0.84 -18.42 -16.36
C HIS A 193 1.07 -17.16 -15.49
N PHE A 194 0.56 -17.17 -14.26
CA PHE A 194 0.82 -16.15 -13.26
C PHE A 194 1.96 -16.54 -12.31
N ARG A 195 2.51 -17.75 -12.42
CA ARG A 195 3.74 -18.12 -11.71
C ARG A 195 4.92 -17.64 -12.56
N LYS A 196 5.85 -16.89 -11.96
CA LYS A 196 7.18 -16.78 -12.56
C LYS A 196 7.77 -18.19 -12.53
N LYS A 197 8.46 -18.58 -13.61
CA LYS A 197 9.38 -19.74 -13.58
C LYS A 197 10.49 -19.38 -12.59
N LEU A 198 10.16 -19.49 -11.33
CA LEU A 198 11.03 -19.25 -10.23
C LEU A 198 11.66 -20.59 -9.92
N SER A 199 12.97 -20.66 -10.05
CA SER A 199 13.73 -21.74 -9.44
C SER A 199 13.54 -21.76 -7.91
N LYS A 200 13.04 -20.67 -7.29
CA LYS A 200 12.75 -20.52 -5.84
C LYS A 200 11.54 -19.62 -5.57
N PRO A 201 10.57 -19.99 -4.71
CA PRO A 201 9.37 -19.17 -4.44
C PRO A 201 9.72 -17.75 -3.95
N PRO A 202 8.87 -16.73 -4.20
CA PRO A 202 9.14 -15.36 -3.75
C PRO A 202 9.28 -15.29 -2.22
N ALA A 203 10.21 -14.46 -1.73
CA ALA A 203 10.52 -14.36 -0.31
C ALA A 203 9.31 -13.98 0.58
N TYR A 204 8.30 -13.30 0.04
CA TYR A 204 7.08 -12.98 0.80
C TYR A 204 6.18 -14.22 0.97
N VAL A 205 6.08 -15.10 -0.03
CA VAL A 205 5.32 -16.36 0.06
C VAL A 205 6.00 -17.27 1.08
N ALA A 206 7.33 -17.38 1.01
CA ALA A 206 8.10 -18.11 2.01
C ALA A 206 7.86 -17.54 3.43
N ARG A 207 7.83 -16.21 3.59
CA ARG A 207 7.48 -15.55 4.86
C ARG A 207 6.05 -15.82 5.31
N GLN A 208 5.05 -15.77 4.42
CA GLN A 208 3.66 -16.07 4.76
C GLN A 208 3.48 -17.53 5.15
N MET A 209 4.09 -18.47 4.42
CA MET A 209 4.06 -19.89 4.76
C MET A 209 4.79 -20.15 6.08
N ALA A 210 5.92 -19.50 6.32
CA ALA A 210 6.63 -19.58 7.60
C ALA A 210 5.82 -18.98 8.77
N GLN A 211 5.14 -17.85 8.56
CA GLN A 211 4.25 -17.24 9.56
C GLN A 211 3.02 -18.12 9.83
N ALA A 212 2.44 -18.73 8.80
CA ALA A 212 1.34 -19.67 8.94
C ALA A 212 1.79 -20.92 9.73
N ALA A 213 2.97 -21.46 9.42
CA ALA A 213 3.56 -22.57 10.16
C ALA A 213 3.85 -22.19 11.63
N LYS A 214 4.39 -20.99 11.88
CA LYS A 214 4.60 -20.46 13.24
C LYS A 214 3.29 -20.29 14.01
N ARG A 215 2.23 -19.76 13.38
CA ARG A 215 0.90 -19.62 14.00
C ARG A 215 0.28 -20.98 14.30
N ALA A 216 0.41 -21.95 13.39
CA ALA A 216 -0.04 -23.32 13.63
C ALA A 216 0.72 -23.96 14.80
N ALA A 217 2.03 -23.74 14.91
CA ALA A 217 2.84 -24.22 16.02
C ALA A 217 2.49 -23.52 17.35
N ALA A 218 2.27 -22.21 17.33
CA ALA A 218 1.87 -21.45 18.52
C ALA A 218 0.45 -21.82 19.00
N ALA A 219 -0.49 -22.01 18.07
CA ALA A 219 -1.83 -22.49 18.38
C ALA A 219 -1.79 -23.89 19.02
N ALA A 220 -0.92 -24.78 18.53
CA ALA A 220 -0.71 -26.09 19.15
C ALA A 220 -0.18 -25.97 20.59
N PHE A 221 0.75 -25.02 20.84
CA PHE A 221 1.36 -24.80 22.16
C PHE A 221 0.42 -24.15 23.18
N SER A 222 -0.29 -23.08 22.82
CA SER A 222 -1.24 -22.39 23.72
C SER A 222 -2.43 -23.26 24.14
N SER A 223 -2.71 -24.30 23.35
CA SER A 223 -3.78 -25.24 23.63
C SER A 223 -3.45 -26.21 24.77
N GLU A 224 -2.20 -26.23 25.25
CA GLU A 224 -1.69 -27.18 26.25
C GLU A 224 -1.57 -26.57 27.66
N THR A 225 -1.74 -25.25 27.83
CA THR A 225 -1.49 -24.55 29.11
C THR A 225 -2.62 -23.63 29.59
N ALA A 226 -3.78 -23.63 28.92
CA ALA A 226 -4.92 -22.81 29.35
C ALA A 226 -5.62 -23.42 30.58
N ALA A 227 -5.10 -23.11 31.78
CA ALA A 227 -5.86 -23.22 33.03
C ALA A 227 -6.92 -22.10 33.09
N PRO A 228 -8.10 -22.34 33.69
CA PRO A 228 -9.18 -21.35 33.78
C PRO A 228 -8.79 -20.22 34.75
N VAL A 229 -8.65 -19.00 34.22
CA VAL A 229 -8.43 -17.79 35.02
C VAL A 229 -9.76 -17.06 35.16
N ALA A 230 -10.15 -16.79 36.41
CA ALA A 230 -11.37 -16.08 36.77
C ALA A 230 -11.32 -14.59 36.35
N PRO A 231 -12.48 -13.97 36.05
CA PRO A 231 -12.53 -12.58 35.60
C PRO A 231 -12.36 -11.60 36.78
N GLU A 232 -11.27 -10.84 36.78
CA GLU A 232 -11.08 -9.68 37.65
C GLU A 232 -11.64 -8.41 36.97
N THR A 233 -12.45 -7.70 37.73
CA THR A 233 -13.05 -6.39 37.44
C THR A 233 -12.00 -5.28 37.55
N ALA A 234 -11.90 -4.40 36.54
CA ALA A 234 -11.11 -3.18 36.65
C ALA A 234 -11.87 -1.99 36.05
N GLU A 235 -12.28 -1.09 36.94
CA GLU A 235 -12.68 0.29 36.65
C GLU A 235 -11.44 1.12 36.31
N THR A 236 -11.56 2.11 35.41
CA THR A 236 -10.68 3.28 35.48
C THR A 236 -11.31 4.51 34.84
N ALA A 237 -11.29 5.59 35.62
CA ALA A 237 -11.82 6.91 35.34
C ALA A 237 -11.03 7.69 34.28
N VAL A 238 -11.72 8.58 33.57
CA VAL A 238 -11.16 9.50 32.57
C VAL A 238 -11.19 10.92 33.13
N THR A 239 -10.02 11.56 33.24
CA THR A 239 -9.87 12.97 33.61
C THR A 239 -9.55 13.79 32.37
N SER A 240 -10.40 14.77 32.04
CA SER A 240 -10.24 15.70 30.93
C SER A 240 -9.79 17.08 31.41
N VAL A 241 -8.75 17.65 30.79
CA VAL A 241 -8.27 19.03 31.02
C VAL A 241 -8.55 19.87 29.76
N ALA A 242 -9.24 20.99 29.93
CA ALA A 242 -9.52 21.97 28.88
C ALA A 242 -8.57 23.17 28.98
N LEU A 243 -8.09 23.66 27.83
CA LEU A 243 -7.22 24.83 27.68
C LEU A 243 -8.00 25.99 27.06
N VAL A 244 -8.00 27.14 27.74
CA VAL A 244 -8.59 28.41 27.33
C VAL A 244 -7.52 29.27 26.65
N ALA A 245 -7.86 29.92 25.53
CA ALA A 245 -7.00 30.87 24.81
C ALA A 245 -7.42 32.33 25.10
N PRO A 246 -6.48 33.29 25.21
CA PRO A 246 -6.81 34.69 25.47
C PRO A 246 -7.13 35.47 24.19
N ALA A 247 -8.08 36.39 24.30
CA ALA A 247 -8.47 37.36 23.29
C ALA A 247 -7.46 38.53 23.25
N ILE A 248 -7.18 39.04 22.05
CA ILE A 248 -6.35 40.22 21.81
C ILE A 248 -7.24 41.29 21.20
N ASP A 249 -7.44 42.39 21.92
CA ASP A 249 -8.19 43.57 21.47
C ASP A 249 -7.33 44.41 20.51
N ALA A 250 -7.84 44.63 19.29
CA ALA A 250 -7.24 45.51 18.30
C ALA A 250 -8.00 46.85 18.26
N ALA A 251 -7.27 47.94 18.42
CA ALA A 251 -7.79 49.30 18.41
C ALA A 251 -8.33 49.72 17.02
N PRO A 252 -9.40 50.55 16.97
CA PRO A 252 -10.03 50.96 15.72
C PRO A 252 -9.20 52.02 14.97
N VAL A 253 -8.94 51.76 13.70
CA VAL A 253 -8.35 52.71 12.74
C VAL A 253 -9.48 53.54 12.13
N ALA A 254 -9.31 54.87 12.11
CA ALA A 254 -10.30 55.81 11.60
C ALA A 254 -10.54 55.64 10.08
N PRO A 255 -11.81 55.68 9.62
CA PRO A 255 -12.15 55.48 8.22
C PRO A 255 -11.79 56.70 7.36
N VAL A 256 -11.10 56.44 6.26
CA VAL A 256 -10.84 57.42 5.20
C VAL A 256 -12.11 57.58 4.35
N ALA A 257 -12.51 58.82 4.08
CA ALA A 257 -13.73 59.13 3.32
C ALA A 257 -13.70 58.52 1.91
N PRO A 258 -14.78 57.86 1.47
CA PRO A 258 -14.85 57.20 0.17
C PRO A 258 -14.93 58.23 -0.97
N VAL A 259 -14.23 57.91 -2.06
CA VAL A 259 -14.26 58.69 -3.31
C VAL A 259 -15.47 58.23 -4.12
N ASP A 260 -16.41 59.15 -4.38
CA ASP A 260 -17.65 58.87 -5.11
C ASP A 260 -17.35 58.32 -6.51
N GLY A 261 -17.84 57.11 -6.79
CA GLY A 261 -17.70 56.40 -8.07
C GLY A 261 -16.89 55.10 -8.00
N ALA A 262 -16.06 54.89 -6.97
CA ALA A 262 -15.30 53.64 -6.80
C ALA A 262 -16.20 52.44 -6.46
N GLU A 263 -17.29 52.65 -5.72
CA GLU A 263 -18.20 51.58 -5.30
C GLU A 263 -18.94 50.92 -6.45
N ALA A 264 -19.36 51.68 -7.47
CA ALA A 264 -20.07 51.12 -8.63
C ALA A 264 -19.17 50.18 -9.45
N VAL A 265 -17.90 50.55 -9.63
CA VAL A 265 -16.90 49.73 -10.33
C VAL A 265 -16.54 48.48 -9.51
N LEU A 266 -16.33 48.63 -8.19
CA LEU A 266 -16.10 47.52 -7.26
C LEU A 266 -17.28 46.54 -7.24
N SER A 267 -18.51 47.05 -7.24
CA SER A 267 -19.74 46.24 -7.26
C SER A 267 -19.86 45.40 -8.54
N ASN A 268 -19.62 46.00 -9.71
CA ASN A 268 -19.64 45.28 -10.98
C ASN A 268 -18.53 44.23 -11.10
N ASN A 269 -17.31 44.54 -10.64
CA ASN A 269 -16.21 43.58 -10.61
C ASN A 269 -16.49 42.42 -9.65
N LYS A 270 -17.09 42.69 -8.49
CA LYS A 270 -17.53 41.66 -7.53
C LYS A 270 -18.59 40.75 -8.15
N ARG A 271 -19.57 41.30 -8.88
CA ARG A 271 -20.59 40.51 -9.59
C ARG A 271 -20.00 39.63 -10.69
N ARG A 272 -19.07 40.15 -11.49
CA ARG A 272 -18.34 39.35 -12.51
C ARG A 272 -17.51 38.22 -11.88
N LEU A 273 -16.82 38.48 -10.78
CA LEU A 273 -16.05 37.46 -10.06
C LEU A 273 -16.94 36.37 -9.48
N LEU A 274 -18.11 36.73 -8.93
CA LEU A 274 -19.09 35.77 -8.42
C LEU A 274 -19.63 34.87 -9.55
N MET A 275 -20.02 35.44 -10.69
CA MET A 275 -20.46 34.69 -11.87
C MET A 275 -19.39 33.72 -12.38
N HIS A 276 -18.12 34.16 -12.47
CA HIS A 276 -17.02 33.28 -12.84
C HIS A 276 -16.80 32.15 -11.82
N ARG A 277 -16.92 32.44 -10.52
CA ARG A 277 -16.77 31.44 -9.45
C ARG A 277 -17.88 30.39 -9.53
N GLU A 278 -19.12 30.78 -9.76
CA GLU A 278 -20.24 29.85 -9.97
C GLU A 278 -20.06 29.01 -11.23
N THR A 279 -19.61 29.61 -12.33
CA THR A 279 -19.36 28.90 -13.58
C THR A 279 -18.27 27.86 -13.42
N ARG A 280 -17.18 28.18 -12.69
CA ARG A 280 -16.13 27.23 -12.32
C ARG A 280 -16.66 26.10 -11.43
N LYS A 281 -17.52 26.39 -10.45
CA LYS A 281 -18.18 25.38 -9.61
C LYS A 281 -19.06 24.44 -10.45
N LYS A 282 -19.89 24.97 -11.35
CA LYS A 282 -20.75 24.18 -12.26
C LYS A 282 -19.92 23.28 -13.18
N ARG A 283 -18.88 23.81 -13.83
CA ARG A 283 -17.96 23.02 -14.66
C ARG A 283 -17.22 21.93 -13.88
N ALA A 284 -16.78 22.23 -12.65
CA ALA A 284 -16.15 21.24 -11.78
C ALA A 284 -17.12 20.12 -11.37
N LYS A 285 -18.38 20.46 -11.06
CA LYS A 285 -19.44 19.48 -10.77
C LYS A 285 -19.72 18.59 -11.99
N ALA A 286 -19.95 19.18 -13.17
CA ALA A 286 -20.19 18.43 -14.40
C ALA A 286 -19.03 17.48 -14.76
N ARG A 287 -17.77 17.92 -14.58
CA ARG A 287 -16.60 17.04 -14.78
C ARG A 287 -16.55 15.88 -13.79
N ARG A 288 -16.98 16.09 -12.53
CA ARG A 288 -17.08 15.00 -11.53
C ARG A 288 -18.18 14.01 -11.90
N GLU A 289 -19.34 14.49 -12.35
CA GLU A 289 -20.45 13.63 -12.79
C GLU A 289 -20.08 12.83 -14.04
N LEU A 290 -19.43 13.45 -15.03
CA LEU A 290 -18.94 12.74 -16.22
C LEU A 290 -17.93 11.65 -15.86
N ARG A 291 -16.94 11.96 -15.00
CA ARG A 291 -15.99 10.95 -14.51
C ARG A 291 -16.67 9.83 -13.72
N ARG A 292 -17.70 10.16 -12.92
CA ARG A 292 -18.48 9.15 -12.20
C ARG A 292 -19.22 8.23 -13.17
N ALA A 293 -19.82 8.77 -14.23
CA ALA A 293 -20.49 8.00 -15.26
C ALA A 293 -19.50 7.11 -16.06
N GLU A 294 -18.33 7.64 -16.44
CA GLU A 294 -17.27 6.87 -17.09
C GLU A 294 -16.78 5.73 -16.19
N VAL A 295 -16.48 6.02 -14.92
CA VAL A 295 -16.07 4.99 -13.96
C VAL A 295 -17.15 3.93 -13.83
N LEU A 296 -18.42 4.31 -13.66
CA LEU A 296 -19.54 3.36 -13.57
C LEU A 296 -19.68 2.51 -14.84
N SER A 297 -19.43 3.07 -16.03
CA SER A 297 -19.46 2.33 -17.30
C SER A 297 -18.28 1.35 -17.45
N ILE A 298 -17.10 1.70 -16.92
CA ILE A 298 -15.90 0.84 -16.93
C ILE A 298 -15.99 -0.22 -15.83
N THR A 299 -16.59 0.12 -14.68
CA THR A 299 -16.76 -0.78 -13.53
C THR A 299 -18.02 -1.61 -13.60
N ALA A 300 -18.85 -1.46 -14.65
CA ALA A 300 -19.86 -2.44 -14.99
C ALA A 300 -19.14 -3.72 -15.42
N PHE A 301 -18.67 -4.48 -14.42
CA PHE A 301 -18.25 -5.84 -14.61
C PHE A 301 -19.35 -6.51 -15.42
N PRO A 302 -19.03 -7.13 -16.57
CA PRO A 302 -20.02 -7.96 -17.24
C PRO A 302 -20.57 -8.90 -16.16
N LYS A 303 -21.88 -8.90 -15.91
CA LYS A 303 -22.47 -9.75 -14.86
C LYS A 303 -21.99 -11.19 -15.04
N ASP A 304 -21.83 -11.59 -16.31
CA ASP A 304 -21.23 -12.83 -16.77
C ASP A 304 -19.81 -13.10 -16.27
N TYR A 305 -18.98 -12.08 -16.05
CA TYR A 305 -17.62 -12.24 -15.53
C TYR A 305 -17.63 -12.59 -14.04
N ILE A 306 -18.44 -11.90 -13.23
CA ILE A 306 -18.61 -12.25 -11.81
C ILE A 306 -19.23 -13.65 -11.69
N GLN A 307 -20.24 -13.97 -12.50
CA GLN A 307 -20.83 -15.31 -12.55
C GLN A 307 -19.82 -16.37 -12.99
N ARG A 308 -18.99 -16.10 -14.01
CA ARG A 308 -17.92 -17.02 -14.42
C ARG A 308 -16.87 -17.21 -13.35
N LEU A 309 -16.49 -16.14 -12.64
CA LEU A 309 -15.57 -16.22 -11.51
C LEU A 309 -16.16 -17.06 -10.37
N ALA A 310 -17.43 -16.85 -10.02
CA ALA A 310 -18.13 -17.65 -9.04
C ALA A 310 -18.26 -19.13 -9.47
N LYS A 311 -18.47 -19.38 -10.77
CA LYS A 311 -18.53 -20.75 -11.33
C LYS A 311 -17.15 -21.43 -11.39
N ALA A 312 -16.08 -20.70 -11.69
CA ALA A 312 -14.72 -21.23 -11.73
C ALA A 312 -14.15 -21.49 -10.32
N CYS A 313 -14.60 -20.70 -9.34
CA CYS A 313 -14.27 -20.84 -7.95
C CYS A 313 -15.55 -21.03 -7.13
N PRO A 314 -16.24 -22.18 -7.26
CA PRO A 314 -17.39 -22.43 -6.41
C PRO A 314 -16.91 -22.31 -4.97
N ALA A 315 -17.66 -21.53 -4.18
CA ALA A 315 -17.43 -21.46 -2.76
C ALA A 315 -17.37 -22.91 -2.24
N PRO A 316 -16.37 -23.26 -1.43
CA PRO A 316 -16.32 -24.60 -0.87
C PRO A 316 -17.64 -24.81 -0.11
N ASP A 317 -18.25 -25.97 -0.33
CA ASP A 317 -19.52 -26.29 0.28
C ASP A 317 -19.40 -26.10 1.81
N PRO A 318 -20.30 -25.33 2.45
CA PRO A 318 -20.22 -25.04 3.88
C PRO A 318 -20.16 -26.31 4.73
N GLU A 319 -20.77 -27.40 4.29
CA GLU A 319 -20.72 -28.69 4.98
C GLU A 319 -19.34 -29.34 4.87
N THR A 320 -18.75 -29.32 3.68
CA THR A 320 -17.35 -29.71 3.46
C THR A 320 -16.36 -28.89 4.31
N GLU A 321 -16.55 -27.57 4.46
CA GLU A 321 -15.69 -26.75 5.33
C GLU A 321 -15.92 -27.04 6.82
N ARG A 322 -17.17 -27.26 7.24
CA ARG A 322 -17.49 -27.72 8.60
C ARG A 322 -16.83 -29.07 8.89
N GLN A 323 -16.88 -30.01 7.96
CA GLN A 323 -16.25 -31.32 8.10
C GLN A 323 -14.73 -31.23 8.18
N LYS A 324 -14.10 -30.36 7.38
CA LYS A 324 -12.65 -30.10 7.49
C LYS A 324 -12.28 -29.47 8.83
N ALA A 325 -13.09 -28.54 9.33
CA ALA A 325 -12.90 -27.94 10.64
C ALA A 325 -13.02 -29.00 11.75
N TYR A 326 -14.06 -29.84 11.70
CA TYR A 326 -14.25 -30.97 12.60
C TYR A 326 -13.07 -31.95 12.57
N ASN A 327 -12.62 -32.35 11.37
CA ASN A 327 -11.47 -33.25 11.22
C ASN A 327 -10.17 -32.64 11.76
N ARG A 328 -10.00 -31.30 11.69
CA ARG A 328 -8.85 -30.64 12.32
C ARG A 328 -8.91 -30.73 13.83
N VAL A 329 -10.08 -30.45 14.43
CA VAL A 329 -10.27 -30.57 15.88
C VAL A 329 -10.03 -32.00 16.34
N LYS A 330 -10.63 -32.99 15.67
CA LYS A 330 -10.45 -34.41 15.97
C LYS A 330 -8.98 -34.84 15.91
N LYS A 331 -8.25 -34.41 14.87
CA LYS A 331 -6.81 -34.70 14.73
C LYS A 331 -5.95 -34.02 15.81
N GLU A 332 -6.39 -32.87 16.32
CA GLU A 332 -5.74 -32.23 17.47
C GLU A 332 -6.03 -32.96 18.78
N GLU A 333 -7.25 -33.49 18.95
CA GLU A 333 -7.62 -34.34 20.09
C GLU A 333 -6.85 -35.67 20.11
N GLU A 334 -6.71 -36.35 18.97
CA GLU A 334 -5.91 -37.58 18.84
C GLU A 334 -4.44 -37.33 19.24
N LYS A 335 -3.83 -36.25 18.74
CA LYS A 335 -2.46 -35.88 19.13
C LYS A 335 -2.32 -35.58 20.63
N ARG A 336 -3.35 -35.02 21.26
CA ARG A 336 -3.35 -34.79 22.71
C ARG A 336 -3.44 -36.09 23.49
N ALA A 337 -4.20 -37.07 23.00
CA ALA A 337 -4.29 -38.41 23.60
C ALA A 337 -2.93 -39.13 23.54
N ASP A 338 -2.28 -39.14 22.37
CA ASP A 338 -0.96 -39.77 22.19
C ASP A 338 0.10 -39.15 23.13
N LYS A 339 0.12 -37.82 23.23
CA LYS A 339 1.06 -37.12 24.11
C LYS A 339 0.81 -37.40 25.59
N LYS A 340 -0.47 -37.57 25.99
CA LYS A 340 -0.86 -37.97 27.34
C LYS A 340 -0.40 -39.41 27.63
N GLU A 341 -0.46 -40.30 26.65
CA GLU A 341 0.03 -41.67 26.76
C GLU A 341 1.57 -41.74 26.86
N GLU A 342 2.27 -40.92 26.08
CA GLU A 342 3.74 -40.81 26.15
C GLU A 342 4.22 -40.26 27.50
N SER A 343 3.47 -39.33 28.12
CA SER A 343 3.78 -38.80 29.45
C SER A 343 3.66 -39.82 30.59
N LYS A 344 2.93 -40.93 30.37
CA LYS A 344 2.77 -42.02 31.34
C LYS A 344 3.89 -43.05 31.28
N LYS A 345 4.77 -43.04 30.26
CA LYS A 345 5.89 -43.97 30.22
C LYS A 345 6.87 -43.63 31.36
N PRO A 346 7.18 -44.57 32.26
CA PRO A 346 8.08 -44.31 33.37
C PRO A 346 9.43 -43.87 32.81
N LYS A 347 9.91 -42.69 33.25
CA LYS A 347 11.25 -42.21 32.92
C LYS A 347 12.24 -43.17 33.58
N ILE A 348 12.70 -44.16 32.83
CA ILE A 348 13.84 -45.00 33.19
C ILE A 348 15.04 -44.04 33.27
N LYS A 349 15.40 -43.65 34.50
CA LYS A 349 16.65 -42.94 34.77
C LYS A 349 17.78 -43.90 34.44
N VAL A 350 18.25 -43.87 33.19
CA VAL A 350 19.51 -44.49 32.81
C VAL A 350 20.60 -43.73 33.55
N LYS A 351 21.08 -44.31 34.66
CA LYS A 351 22.22 -43.83 35.42
C LYS A 351 23.43 -43.98 34.50
N ARG A 352 23.82 -42.89 33.83
CA ARG A 352 25.06 -42.84 33.05
C ARG A 352 26.21 -42.98 34.05
N THR A 353 26.81 -44.16 34.08
CA THR A 353 28.12 -44.37 34.68
C THR A 353 29.12 -43.58 33.87
N ALA A 354 29.88 -42.75 34.57
CA ALA A 354 31.02 -42.04 34.03
C ALA A 354 32.16 -43.05 33.97
N ASP A 355 32.43 -43.58 32.78
CA ASP A 355 33.72 -44.14 32.40
C ASP A 355 33.74 -44.20 30.87
N ASP A 356 34.81 -43.65 30.31
CA ASP A 356 35.38 -43.85 28.97
C ASP A 356 35.91 -42.53 28.38
N SER A 357 37.05 -42.15 28.95
CA SER A 357 38.12 -41.43 28.29
C SER A 357 38.75 -42.31 27.20
N ALA A 358 38.70 -41.91 25.94
CA ALA A 358 39.73 -42.21 24.93
C ALA A 358 39.46 -41.52 23.57
N THR A 359 40.37 -40.61 23.22
CA THR A 359 41.01 -40.46 21.90
C THR A 359 40.16 -40.61 20.62
N ALA A 360 39.90 -39.49 19.94
CA ALA A 360 39.89 -39.45 18.47
C ALA A 360 40.08 -38.01 17.94
N SER A 361 41.29 -37.76 17.45
CA SER A 361 41.62 -36.74 16.46
C SER A 361 40.77 -36.89 15.20
N ASN A 362 40.25 -35.79 14.63
CA ASN A 362 40.55 -35.39 13.24
C ASN A 362 39.74 -34.18 12.72
N GLU A 363 40.52 -33.30 12.09
CA GLU A 363 40.23 -32.53 10.87
C GLU A 363 39.21 -31.38 10.88
N SER A 364 39.80 -30.18 11.00
CA SER A 364 39.29 -28.87 10.57
C SER A 364 38.98 -28.82 9.07
N PRO A 365 37.79 -28.36 8.63
CA PRO A 365 37.58 -28.01 7.23
C PRO A 365 38.12 -26.61 6.92
N SER A 366 39.14 -26.64 6.07
CA SER A 366 39.77 -25.55 5.33
C SER A 366 38.80 -24.50 4.77
N LYS A 367 39.18 -23.23 5.00
CA LYS A 367 38.60 -22.01 4.42
C LYS A 367 38.79 -22.02 2.89
N LYS A 368 37.70 -22.16 2.11
CA LYS A 368 37.73 -21.91 0.66
C LYS A 368 37.76 -20.40 0.38
N ALA A 369 38.90 -19.94 -0.12
CA ALA A 369 39.12 -18.63 -0.71
C ALA A 369 38.23 -18.41 -1.96
N LYS A 370 37.58 -17.25 -2.01
CA LYS A 370 36.75 -16.80 -3.14
C LYS A 370 37.64 -16.01 -4.09
N LYS A 371 38.07 -16.64 -5.19
CA LYS A 371 38.76 -16.01 -6.32
C LYS A 371 37.82 -15.01 -7.00
N THR A 372 38.14 -13.73 -6.92
CA THR A 372 37.65 -12.66 -7.78
C THR A 372 38.49 -12.63 -9.05
N ALA A 373 37.85 -12.83 -10.21
CA ALA A 373 38.46 -12.57 -11.52
C ALA A 373 38.13 -11.14 -11.97
N PRO A 374 39.07 -10.39 -12.57
CA PRO A 374 38.80 -9.10 -13.17
C PRO A 374 38.10 -9.30 -14.53
N LYS A 375 37.02 -8.56 -14.77
CA LYS A 375 36.44 -8.39 -16.11
C LYS A 375 37.16 -7.24 -16.82
N LYS A 376 37.61 -7.52 -18.03
CA LYS A 376 37.88 -6.52 -19.08
C LYS A 376 36.56 -5.97 -19.60
#